data_AF-A0A1U7GII5-F1
#
_entry.id   AF-A0A1U7GII5-F1
#
_cell.length_a   1.000
_cell.length_b   1.000
_cell.length_c   1.000
_cell.angle_alpha   90.00
_cell.angle_beta   90.00
_cell.angle_gamma   90.00
#
_symmetry.space_group_name_H-M   'P 1'
#
loop_
_entity.id
_entity.type
_entity.pdbx_description
1 polymer ?
#
loop_
_entity_poly.entity_id
_entity_poly.type
_entity_poly.pdbx_seq_one_letter_code
_entity_poly.pdbx_strand_id
1 'polypeptide(L)'
;MSHSGFRVRAIPFISASVRGVARWLPTVLVASVSAWGVSILAPPRTSLPADSSGPSIRAIGRGYPRGLASAYATAWLDGAEALESGRGIAEALGVVEKAWKAGRTSLFDQKVAPYFSAVVPEGKPASETSISDRASLAALWREFAAGLASGD
;
A
#
# COMPACT_ATOMS: atom_id res chain seq x y z
N MET A 1 -33.84 -2.70 -62.98
CA MET A 1 -33.49 -1.61 -62.02
C MET A 1 -32.59 -2.21 -60.96
N SER A 2 -31.38 -1.67 -60.87
CA SER A 2 -30.22 -2.17 -60.12
C SER A 2 -30.03 -1.40 -58.80
N HIS A 3 -29.05 -1.84 -58.00
CA HIS A 3 -28.62 -1.37 -56.65
C HIS A 3 -29.32 -2.14 -55.51
N SER A 4 -28.63 -2.78 -54.54
CA SER A 4 -27.33 -2.47 -53.94
C SER A 4 -26.64 -3.72 -53.38
N GLY A 5 -25.34 -3.83 -53.66
CA GLY A 5 -24.47 -4.89 -53.19
C GLY A 5 -24.00 -4.70 -51.74
N PHE A 6 -23.98 -5.81 -51.03
CA PHE A 6 -23.42 -5.97 -49.69
C PHE A 6 -21.88 -6.00 -49.80
N ARG A 7 -21.19 -4.99 -49.26
CA ARG A 7 -19.72 -5.00 -49.12
C ARG A 7 -19.35 -5.20 -47.65
N VAL A 8 -18.98 -6.43 -47.32
CA VAL A 8 -18.27 -6.77 -46.08
C VAL A 8 -16.85 -6.22 -46.20
N ARG A 9 -16.54 -5.19 -45.40
CA ARG A 9 -15.17 -4.66 -45.29
C ARG A 9 -14.40 -5.52 -44.29
N ALA A 10 -13.44 -6.29 -44.81
CA ALA A 10 -12.41 -6.96 -44.03
C ALA A 10 -11.50 -5.92 -43.35
N ILE A 11 -11.33 -6.03 -42.05
CA ILE A 11 -10.35 -5.23 -41.29
C ILE A 11 -9.02 -5.99 -41.35
N PRO A 12 -7.93 -5.38 -41.86
CA PRO A 12 -6.64 -6.05 -41.97
C PRO A 12 -6.01 -6.27 -40.59
N PHE A 13 -5.56 -7.51 -40.40
CA PHE A 13 -4.68 -7.97 -39.34
C PHE A 13 -3.35 -7.20 -39.44
N ILE A 14 -3.08 -6.30 -38.51
CA ILE A 14 -1.81 -5.57 -38.48
C ILE A 14 -0.77 -6.44 -37.77
N SER A 15 0.22 -6.85 -38.57
CA SER A 15 1.49 -7.46 -38.19
C SER A 15 2.09 -6.91 -36.91
N ALA A 16 2.28 -7.78 -35.92
CA ALA A 16 3.26 -7.58 -34.86
C ALA A 16 4.58 -8.25 -35.26
N SER A 17 5.60 -7.45 -35.55
CA SER A 17 7.00 -7.91 -35.59
C SER A 17 7.94 -6.76 -35.22
N VAL A 18 8.24 -6.67 -33.93
CA VAL A 18 9.40 -5.96 -33.38
C VAL A 18 9.94 -6.90 -32.30
N ARG A 19 10.90 -7.75 -32.67
CA ARG A 19 12.35 -7.59 -32.41
C ARG A 19 12.72 -7.67 -30.92
N GLY A 20 13.46 -8.73 -30.59
CA GLY A 20 14.52 -8.69 -29.58
C GLY A 20 14.11 -9.02 -28.15
N VAL A 21 14.04 -10.32 -27.84
CA VAL A 21 14.17 -10.79 -26.45
C VAL A 21 15.61 -10.52 -26.02
N ALA A 22 15.84 -9.39 -25.35
CA ALA A 22 17.09 -9.09 -24.69
C ALA A 22 17.23 -10.01 -23.47
N ARG A 23 18.09 -11.01 -23.65
CA ARG A 23 18.55 -11.99 -22.68
C ARG A 23 19.33 -11.28 -21.56
N TRP A 24 18.66 -10.87 -20.50
CA TRP A 24 19.32 -10.35 -19.30
C TRP A 24 19.64 -11.51 -18.35
N LEU A 25 20.90 -11.95 -18.41
CA LEU A 25 21.53 -12.87 -17.47
C LEU A 25 21.66 -12.19 -16.09
N PRO A 26 21.50 -12.93 -14.98
CA PRO A 26 21.73 -12.41 -13.64
C PRO A 26 23.23 -12.30 -13.39
N THR A 27 23.76 -11.08 -13.32
CA THR A 27 25.12 -10.86 -12.82
C THR A 27 25.08 -10.84 -11.30
N VAL A 28 25.37 -12.00 -10.70
CA VAL A 28 25.70 -12.13 -9.28
C VAL A 28 27.01 -11.38 -9.04
N LEU A 29 26.93 -10.22 -8.38
CA LEU A 29 28.09 -9.59 -7.75
C LEU A 29 28.02 -9.84 -6.24
N VAL A 30 28.74 -10.88 -5.82
CA VAL A 30 29.17 -11.04 -4.42
C VAL A 30 30.24 -9.99 -4.19
N ALA A 31 29.88 -8.90 -3.52
CA ALA A 31 30.83 -7.96 -2.96
C ALA A 31 30.89 -8.20 -1.44
N SER A 32 31.87 -9.00 -1.03
CA SER A 32 32.35 -9.02 0.36
C SER A 32 32.88 -7.63 0.70
N VAL A 33 32.20 -6.93 1.62
CA VAL A 33 32.76 -5.73 2.26
C VAL A 33 33.06 -6.07 3.70
N SER A 34 34.37 -6.15 3.94
CA SER A 34 35.06 -6.38 5.18
C SER A 34 34.61 -5.42 6.29
N ALA A 35 34.46 -5.97 7.49
CA ALA A 35 34.33 -5.21 8.72
C ALA A 35 35.52 -4.27 8.91
N TRP A 36 35.26 -2.96 8.83
CA TRP A 36 36.12 -1.94 9.42
C TRP A 36 35.30 -1.22 10.46
N GLY A 37 35.65 -1.48 11.71
CA GLY A 37 35.16 -0.71 12.85
C GLY A 37 35.59 0.72 12.70
N VAL A 38 34.61 1.61 12.59
CA VAL A 38 34.76 3.00 12.98
C VAL A 38 33.56 3.31 13.87
N SER A 39 33.82 3.42 15.16
CA SER A 39 32.92 4.06 16.12
C SER A 39 32.79 5.53 15.73
N ILE A 40 31.93 5.82 14.77
CA ILE A 40 31.45 7.18 14.52
C ILE A 40 30.18 7.29 15.33
N LEU A 41 30.20 8.22 16.29
CA LEU A 41 29.07 8.70 17.06
C LEU A 41 27.73 8.30 16.46
N ALA A 42 26.99 7.44 17.16
CA ALA A 42 25.56 7.33 16.93
C ALA A 42 25.01 8.76 16.93
N PRO A 43 24.30 9.21 15.88
CA PRO A 43 23.64 10.50 15.95
C PRO A 43 22.77 10.49 17.21
N PRO A 44 22.66 11.62 17.94
CA PRO A 44 21.74 11.70 19.05
C PRO A 44 20.41 11.19 18.54
N ARG A 45 19.85 10.19 19.23
CA ARG A 45 18.45 9.81 19.03
C ARG A 45 17.71 11.13 19.17
N THR A 46 17.27 11.70 18.05
CA THR A 46 16.34 12.81 18.09
C THR A 46 15.13 12.21 18.77
N SER A 47 15.05 12.42 20.07
CA SER A 47 13.86 12.23 20.85
C SER A 47 12.83 13.09 20.14
N LEU A 48 11.95 12.42 19.39
CA LEU A 48 10.65 12.96 19.00
C LEU A 48 10.11 13.72 20.22
N PRO A 49 9.57 14.94 20.04
CA PRO A 49 9.10 15.75 21.16
C PRO A 49 8.33 14.87 22.13
N ALA A 50 8.92 14.70 23.31
CA ALA A 50 8.37 13.97 24.43
C ALA A 50 7.25 14.83 25.01
N ASP A 51 6.12 14.83 24.33
CA ASP A 51 4.82 15.31 24.82
C ASP A 51 3.71 14.90 23.85
N SER A 52 3.67 13.61 23.52
CA SER A 52 2.45 13.00 23.00
C SER A 52 2.06 11.90 23.99
N SER A 53 1.17 12.24 24.93
CA SER A 53 0.53 11.31 25.88
C SER A 53 -0.31 10.22 25.20
N GLY A 54 -0.18 10.05 23.88
CA GLY A 54 -0.83 9.05 23.07
C GLY A 54 0.03 7.80 22.89
N PRO A 55 -0.58 6.70 22.46
CA PRO A 55 0.14 5.46 22.17
C PRO A 55 1.21 5.67 21.09
N SER A 56 2.36 5.00 21.21
CA SER A 56 3.39 5.04 20.17
C SER A 56 2.89 4.41 18.86
N ILE A 57 3.42 4.82 17.71
CA ILE A 57 3.04 4.21 16.41
C ILE A 57 3.31 2.69 16.38
N ARG A 58 4.30 2.21 17.13
CA ARG A 58 4.54 0.77 17.30
C ARG A 58 3.38 0.09 18.05
N ALA A 59 2.83 0.73 19.08
CA ALA A 59 1.65 0.22 19.78
C ALA A 59 0.39 0.23 18.89
N ILE A 60 0.23 1.28 18.08
CA ILE A 60 -0.80 1.31 17.02
C ILE A 60 -0.60 0.14 16.04
N GLY A 61 0.64 -0.10 15.60
CA GLY A 61 1.00 -1.22 14.73
C GLY A 61 0.58 -2.58 15.28
N ARG A 62 0.78 -2.84 16.58
CA ARG A 62 0.32 -4.10 17.20
C ARG A 62 -1.20 -4.28 17.17
N GLY A 63 -1.95 -3.20 17.40
CA GLY A 63 -3.41 -3.25 17.40
C GLY A 63 -4.06 -3.26 16.01
N TYR A 64 -3.35 -2.79 14.98
CA TYR A 64 -3.89 -2.58 13.64
C TYR A 64 -4.44 -3.85 12.96
N PRO A 65 -3.79 -5.03 13.03
CA PRO A 65 -4.30 -6.26 12.42
C PRO A 65 -5.68 -6.68 12.95
N ARG A 66 -5.95 -6.50 14.26
CA ARG A 66 -7.28 -6.79 14.83
C ARG A 66 -8.36 -5.88 14.24
N GLY A 67 -8.04 -4.60 14.03
CA GLY A 67 -8.93 -3.66 13.34
C GLY A 67 -9.20 -4.05 11.89
N LEU A 68 -8.16 -4.45 11.15
CA LEU A 68 -8.30 -4.95 9.78
C LEU A 68 -9.16 -6.22 9.71
N ALA A 69 -8.92 -7.18 10.62
CA ALA A 69 -9.70 -8.40 10.70
C ALA A 69 -11.19 -8.10 10.97
N SER A 70 -11.47 -7.18 11.89
CA SER A 70 -12.85 -6.73 12.15
C SER A 70 -13.50 -6.10 10.92
N ALA A 71 -12.80 -5.18 10.23
CA ALA A 71 -13.33 -4.53 9.03
C ALA A 71 -13.57 -5.54 7.90
N TYR A 72 -12.71 -6.54 7.76
CA TYR A 72 -12.89 -7.59 6.76
C TYR A 72 -14.05 -8.53 7.11
N ALA A 73 -14.22 -8.88 8.39
CA ALA A 73 -15.36 -9.66 8.85
C ALA A 73 -16.68 -8.94 8.56
N THR A 74 -16.78 -7.63 8.86
CA THR A 74 -17.95 -6.82 8.51
C THR A 74 -18.23 -6.84 7.01
N ALA A 75 -17.21 -6.69 6.17
CA ALA A 75 -17.39 -6.74 4.72
C ALA A 75 -18.00 -8.07 4.22
N TRP A 76 -17.63 -9.20 4.84
CA TRP A 76 -18.23 -10.50 4.53
C TRP A 76 -19.68 -10.61 5.02
N LEU A 77 -20.00 -10.04 6.18
CA LEU A 77 -21.38 -9.98 6.68
C LEU A 77 -22.26 -9.16 5.72
N ASP A 78 -21.79 -8.00 5.26
CA ASP A 78 -22.51 -7.18 4.27
C ASP A 78 -22.73 -7.93 2.94
N GLY A 79 -21.74 -8.73 2.53
CA GLY A 79 -21.85 -9.60 1.36
C GLY A 79 -22.87 -10.72 1.56
N ALA A 80 -22.94 -11.30 2.76
CA ALA A 80 -23.94 -12.31 3.10
C ALA A 80 -25.36 -11.72 3.08
N GLU A 81 -25.55 -10.54 3.69
CA GLU A 81 -26.83 -9.81 3.66
C GLU A 81 -27.27 -9.50 2.21
N ALA A 82 -26.31 -9.14 1.34
CA ALA A 82 -26.59 -8.95 -0.08
C ALA A 82 -27.11 -10.23 -0.77
N LEU A 83 -26.56 -11.40 -0.45
CA LEU A 83 -27.06 -12.68 -0.95
C LEU A 83 -28.46 -13.00 -0.42
N GLU A 84 -28.68 -12.79 0.88
CA GLU A 84 -29.98 -13.01 1.54
C GLU A 84 -31.07 -12.08 0.96
N SER A 85 -30.67 -10.90 0.49
CA SER A 85 -31.53 -9.95 -0.22
C SER A 85 -31.82 -10.32 -1.68
N GLY A 86 -31.37 -11.50 -2.14
CA GLY A 86 -31.61 -12.02 -3.49
C GLY A 86 -30.67 -11.49 -4.56
N ARG A 87 -29.56 -10.84 -4.19
CA ARG A 87 -28.56 -10.38 -5.16
C ARG A 87 -27.72 -11.54 -5.67
N GLY A 88 -27.24 -11.42 -6.92
CA GLY A 88 -26.35 -12.43 -7.51
C GLY A 88 -24.98 -12.49 -6.80
N ILE A 89 -24.30 -13.63 -6.91
CA ILE A 89 -22.99 -13.87 -6.26
C ILE A 89 -21.96 -12.80 -6.65
N ALA A 90 -21.87 -12.46 -7.95
CA ALA A 90 -20.92 -11.44 -8.43
C ALA A 90 -21.20 -10.06 -7.82
N GLU A 91 -22.47 -9.72 -7.63
CA GLU A 91 -22.86 -8.46 -7.00
C GLU A 91 -22.54 -8.43 -5.50
N ALA A 92 -22.81 -9.53 -4.79
CA ALA A 92 -22.47 -9.67 -3.37
C ALA A 92 -20.96 -9.59 -3.14
N LEU A 93 -20.14 -10.22 -4.00
CA LEU A 93 -18.68 -10.06 -3.96
C LEU A 93 -18.26 -8.59 -4.20
N GLY A 94 -18.96 -7.89 -5.09
CA GLY A 94 -18.77 -6.45 -5.27
C GLY A 94 -19.11 -5.61 -4.02
N VAL A 95 -20.04 -6.08 -3.17
CA VAL A 95 -20.30 -5.46 -1.85
C VAL A 95 -19.13 -5.71 -0.92
N VAL A 96 -18.66 -6.96 -0.80
CA VAL A 96 -17.51 -7.32 0.04
C VAL A 96 -16.29 -6.48 -0.32
N GLU A 97 -15.96 -6.36 -1.60
CA GLU A 97 -14.80 -5.58 -2.05
C GLU A 97 -14.91 -4.09 -1.66
N LYS A 98 -16.08 -3.48 -1.90
CA LYS A 98 -16.32 -2.07 -1.58
C LYS A 98 -16.29 -1.82 -0.07
N ALA A 99 -16.97 -2.66 0.71
CA ALA A 99 -17.00 -2.57 2.16
C ALA A 99 -15.60 -2.76 2.76
N TRP A 100 -14.84 -3.76 2.29
CA TRP A 100 -13.47 -3.97 2.71
C TRP A 100 -12.57 -2.77 2.41
N LYS A 101 -12.65 -2.24 1.19
CA LYS A 101 -11.87 -1.06 0.78
C LYS A 101 -12.22 0.16 1.65
N ALA A 102 -13.51 0.43 1.87
CA ALA A 102 -13.94 1.53 2.72
C ALA A 102 -13.46 1.36 4.17
N GLY A 103 -13.63 0.15 4.73
CA GLY A 103 -13.23 -0.17 6.10
C GLY A 103 -11.73 -0.03 6.34
N ARG A 104 -10.89 -0.60 5.46
CA ARG A 104 -9.41 -0.50 5.61
C ARG A 104 -8.89 0.92 5.43
N THR A 105 -9.49 1.71 4.54
CA THR A 105 -9.13 3.13 4.35
C THR A 105 -9.53 3.95 5.58
N SER A 106 -10.78 3.83 6.04
CA SER A 106 -11.26 4.53 7.23
C SER A 106 -10.43 4.18 8.49
N LEU A 107 -10.04 2.91 8.65
CA LEU A 107 -9.16 2.50 9.74
C LEU A 107 -7.77 3.15 9.65
N PHE A 108 -7.18 3.20 8.45
CA PHE A 108 -5.89 3.86 8.23
C PHE A 108 -5.97 5.35 8.57
N ASP A 109 -6.98 6.04 8.05
CA ASP A 109 -7.18 7.48 8.23
C ASP A 109 -7.35 7.83 9.72
N GLN A 110 -8.06 6.99 10.48
CA GLN A 110 -8.29 7.24 11.91
C GLN A 110 -7.09 6.90 12.80
N LYS A 111 -6.33 5.84 12.47
CA LYS A 111 -5.33 5.27 13.39
C LYS A 111 -3.90 5.57 13.01
N VAL A 112 -3.60 5.63 11.72
CA VAL A 112 -2.23 5.64 11.20
C VAL A 112 -1.88 6.97 10.56
N ALA A 113 -2.76 7.50 9.69
CA ALA A 113 -2.51 8.75 8.97
C ALA A 113 -2.08 9.92 9.88
N PRO A 114 -2.68 10.17 11.06
CA PRO A 114 -2.30 11.31 11.90
C PRO A 114 -0.83 11.30 12.33
N TYR A 115 -0.25 10.11 12.51
CA TYR A 115 1.15 9.97 12.91
C TYR A 115 2.11 10.24 11.74
N PHE A 116 1.75 9.86 10.51
CA PHE A 116 2.57 10.14 9.33
C PHE A 116 2.44 11.60 8.90
N SER A 117 1.23 12.16 8.95
CA SER A 117 0.95 13.56 8.60
C SER A 117 1.61 14.55 9.58
N ALA A 118 1.94 14.12 10.81
CA ALA A 118 2.74 14.89 11.74
C ALA A 118 4.22 15.06 11.32
N VAL A 119 4.75 14.17 10.48
CA VAL A 119 6.12 14.28 9.95
C VAL A 119 6.13 14.98 8.59
N VAL A 120 5.25 14.54 7.69
CA VAL A 120 5.08 15.12 6.36
C VAL A 120 3.60 15.40 6.17
N PRO A 121 3.16 16.67 6.30
CA PRO A 121 1.78 17.03 6.06
C PRO A 121 1.29 16.59 4.68
N GLU A 122 0.02 16.19 4.61
CA GLU A 122 -0.60 15.82 3.35
C GLU A 122 -0.55 16.97 2.34
N GLY A 123 -0.27 16.64 1.09
CA GLY A 123 -0.15 17.63 0.02
C GLY A 123 1.18 18.40 -0.01
N LYS A 124 2.09 18.18 0.96
CA LYS A 124 3.44 18.77 0.90
C LYS A 124 4.14 18.33 -0.40
N PRO A 125 4.59 19.27 -1.25
CA PRO A 125 5.28 18.94 -2.49
C PRO A 125 6.55 18.13 -2.23
N ALA A 126 6.85 17.18 -3.13
CA ALA A 126 8.08 16.39 -3.03
C ALA A 126 9.35 17.26 -3.05
N SER A 127 9.32 18.38 -3.78
CA SER A 127 10.39 19.39 -3.82
C SER A 127 10.63 20.09 -2.49
N GLU A 128 9.61 20.18 -1.63
CA GLU A 128 9.68 20.82 -0.31
C GLU A 128 9.95 19.79 0.81
N THR A 129 9.89 18.50 0.49
CA THR A 129 10.15 17.42 1.45
C THR A 129 11.66 17.27 1.64
N SER A 130 12.13 17.56 2.86
CA SER A 130 13.56 17.53 3.16
C SER A 130 14.10 16.09 3.23
N ILE A 131 15.43 15.93 3.20
CA ILE A 131 16.07 14.62 3.46
C ILE A 131 15.73 14.14 4.88
N SER A 132 15.70 15.06 5.84
CA SER A 132 15.36 14.77 7.25
C SER A 132 13.92 14.28 7.41
N ASP A 133 12.99 14.87 6.67
CA ASP A 133 11.58 14.48 6.67
C ASP A 133 11.42 13.04 6.18
N ARG A 134 12.08 12.71 5.05
CA ARG A 134 12.06 11.35 4.49
C ARG A 134 12.68 10.34 5.45
N ALA A 135 13.79 10.69 6.09
CA ALA A 135 14.44 9.82 7.08
C ALA A 135 13.53 9.56 8.28
N SER A 136 12.86 10.61 8.78
CA SER A 136 11.91 10.53 9.89
C SER A 136 10.69 9.69 9.54
N LEU A 137 10.11 9.91 8.35
CA LEU A 137 8.98 9.12 7.85
C LEU A 137 9.35 7.64 7.69
N ALA A 138 10.53 7.35 7.13
CA ALA A 138 11.03 5.99 7.01
C ALA A 138 11.28 5.32 8.36
N ALA A 139 11.74 6.04 9.38
CA ALA A 139 11.85 5.53 10.73
C ALA A 139 10.47 5.18 11.30
N LEU A 140 9.48 6.06 11.11
CA LEU A 140 8.11 5.86 11.57
C LEU A 140 7.44 4.65 10.89
N TRP A 141 7.69 4.44 9.59
CA TRP A 141 7.23 3.25 8.87
C TRP A 141 7.82 1.96 9.43
N ARG A 142 9.12 1.94 9.75
CA ARG A 142 9.76 0.77 10.36
C ARG A 142 9.22 0.48 11.75
N GLU A 143 8.93 1.51 12.55
CA GLU A 143 8.33 1.36 13.87
C GLU A 143 6.90 0.80 13.79
N PHE A 144 6.10 1.30 12.86
CA PHE A 144 4.77 0.74 12.59
C PHE A 144 4.86 -0.72 12.14
N ALA A 145 5.75 -1.03 11.18
CA ALA A 145 5.98 -2.37 10.68
C ALA A 145 6.48 -3.34 11.76
N ALA A 146 7.36 -2.88 12.64
CA ALA A 146 7.79 -3.65 13.81
C ALA A 146 6.60 -3.98 14.71
N GLY A 147 5.69 -3.02 14.91
CA GLY A 147 4.42 -3.25 15.61
C GLY A 147 3.56 -4.33 14.92
N LEU A 148 3.38 -4.25 13.61
CA LEU A 148 2.63 -5.25 12.82
C LEU A 148 3.22 -6.67 12.94
N ALA A 149 4.55 -6.77 12.93
CA ALA A 149 5.25 -8.06 13.00
C ALA A 149 5.28 -8.67 14.41
N SER A 150 5.08 -7.86 15.45
CA SER A 150 5.16 -8.28 16.85
C SER A 150 3.86 -8.92 17.36
N GLY A 151 3.16 -9.69 16.52
CA GLY A 151 1.84 -10.25 16.84
C GLY A 151 1.79 -10.84 18.26
N ASP A 152 0.74 -10.48 19.00
CA ASP A 152 0.45 -11.03 20.33
C ASP A 152 0.04 -12.52 20.24
#